data_AF-A0A534Q4X5-F1
#
_entry.id   AF-A0A534Q4X5-F1
#
_cell.length_a   1.000
_cell.length_b   1.000
_cell.length_c   1.000
_cell.angle_alpha   90.00
_cell.angle_beta   90.00
_cell.angle_gamma   90.00
#
_symmetry.space_group_name_H-M   'P 1'
#
loop_
_entity.id
_entity.type
_entity.pdbx_description
1 polymer ?
#
loop_
_entity_poly.entity_id
_entity_poly.type
_entity_poly.pdbx_seq_one_letter_code
_entity_poly.pdbx_strand_id
1 'polypeptide(L)'
;MSARHLAVLALAAGAIAACTTVDVEKVPLCAPVGSLQPLPADGACDEGELAGYASAISELVVKPMSQALVRIEFDGGSRVRSLCVDQGVRNHAFHARRDIAPKLDAILARAPGPRCLAHKRIDLNRYQAKRAEIDEAERWCGVVVGERMTALQSCWKFSSDWILYDRVGTTLPYLYVKKDGAAEASDVQPGDTIGRCERTKWGFEAQSECILDAGYELLMSPEYELLTEPRCTGEGQCPDDGS
;
A
#
# COMPACT_ATOMS: atom_id res chain seq x y z
N MET A 1 -3.12 83.75 0.19
CA MET A 1 -3.80 83.80 -1.12
C MET A 1 -3.49 82.52 -1.87
N SER A 2 -4.52 81.75 -2.23
CA SER A 2 -4.61 80.61 -3.18
C SER A 2 -3.57 79.46 -3.12
N ALA A 3 -3.88 78.20 -3.40
CA ALA A 3 -5.09 77.38 -3.48
C ALA A 3 -4.59 75.99 -3.92
N ARG A 4 -5.03 74.93 -3.22
CA ARG A 4 -5.33 73.57 -3.74
C ARG A 4 -4.18 72.78 -4.39
N HIS A 5 -4.00 71.52 -3.97
CA HIS A 5 -4.48 70.33 -4.73
C HIS A 5 -4.35 69.08 -3.85
N LEU A 6 -5.47 68.35 -3.73
CA LEU A 6 -5.59 67.00 -3.18
C LEU A 6 -4.94 65.98 -4.13
N ALA A 7 -4.34 64.93 -3.59
CA ALA A 7 -4.46 63.58 -4.16
C ALA A 7 -4.09 62.52 -3.10
N VAL A 8 -5.13 61.78 -2.68
CA VAL A 8 -5.05 60.55 -1.89
C VAL A 8 -4.59 59.42 -2.82
N LEU A 9 -3.58 58.65 -2.41
CA LEU A 9 -3.24 57.37 -3.05
C LEU A 9 -3.41 56.26 -2.03
N ALA A 10 -4.59 55.64 -2.07
CA ALA A 10 -4.87 54.39 -1.40
C ALA A 10 -4.14 53.26 -2.17
N LEU A 11 -3.09 52.71 -1.58
CA LEU A 11 -2.47 51.47 -2.03
C LEU A 11 -3.42 50.32 -1.66
N ALA A 12 -4.31 49.98 -2.59
CA ALA A 12 -5.01 48.71 -2.59
C ALA A 12 -3.99 47.61 -2.93
N ALA A 13 -3.41 47.01 -1.90
CA ALA A 13 -2.68 45.75 -2.02
C ALA A 13 -3.70 44.65 -2.34
N GLY A 14 -3.95 44.45 -3.64
CA GLY A 14 -4.66 43.29 -4.13
C GLY A 14 -3.85 42.04 -3.83
N ALA A 15 -4.21 41.33 -2.77
CA ALA A 15 -3.81 39.94 -2.58
C ALA A 15 -4.43 39.13 -3.73
N ILE A 16 -3.66 38.91 -4.80
CA ILE A 16 -4.00 37.94 -5.83
C ILE A 16 -3.94 36.59 -5.14
N ALA A 17 -5.10 36.08 -4.75
CA ALA A 17 -5.29 34.68 -4.43
C ALA A 17 -4.98 33.90 -5.72
N ALA A 18 -3.70 33.56 -5.92
CA ALA A 18 -3.31 32.61 -6.93
C ALA A 18 -3.97 31.28 -6.54
N CYS A 19 -5.02 30.90 -7.27
CA CYS A 19 -5.52 29.54 -7.26
C CYS A 19 -4.37 28.64 -7.75
N THR A 20 -3.51 28.19 -6.84
CA THR A 20 -2.49 27.19 -7.12
C THR A 20 -3.24 25.88 -7.39
N THR A 21 -3.56 25.63 -8.66
CA THR A 21 -4.05 24.33 -9.09
C THR A 21 -2.96 23.31 -8.78
N VAL A 22 -3.30 22.31 -7.96
CA VAL A 22 -2.38 21.24 -7.63
C VAL A 22 -2.03 20.47 -8.90
N ASP A 23 -0.75 20.48 -9.25
CA ASP A 23 -0.22 19.72 -10.38
C ASP A 23 -0.02 18.25 -9.97
N VAL A 24 -1.02 17.43 -10.27
CA VAL A 24 -1.03 15.98 -9.97
C VAL A 24 -0.02 15.20 -10.82
N GLU A 25 0.46 15.77 -11.93
CA GLU A 25 1.41 15.10 -12.84
C GLU A 25 2.82 15.03 -12.26
N LYS A 26 3.14 15.88 -11.28
CA LYS A 26 4.38 15.80 -10.49
C LYS A 26 4.59 14.46 -9.80
N VAL A 27 3.50 13.77 -9.45
CA VAL A 27 3.55 12.43 -8.89
C VAL A 27 3.20 11.44 -10.00
N PRO A 28 4.16 10.64 -10.51
CA PRO A 28 3.92 9.73 -11.62
C PRO A 28 3.09 8.51 -11.20
N LEU A 29 2.50 7.84 -12.20
CA LEU A 29 1.99 6.49 -12.03
C LEU A 29 3.15 5.50 -11.93
N CYS A 30 2.97 4.42 -11.17
CA CYS A 30 4.00 3.39 -11.05
C CYS A 30 4.24 2.64 -12.37
N ALA A 31 5.52 2.34 -12.63
CA ALA A 31 5.93 1.47 -13.71
C ALA A 31 5.55 0.00 -13.41
N PRO A 32 5.53 -0.91 -14.41
CA PRO A 32 5.29 -2.34 -14.19
C PRO A 32 6.23 -2.93 -13.14
N VAL A 33 5.76 -3.91 -12.36
CA VAL A 33 6.48 -4.41 -11.17
C VAL A 33 7.88 -4.89 -11.53
N GLY A 34 8.04 -5.57 -12.67
CA GLY A 34 9.33 -6.09 -13.12
C GLY A 34 10.39 -5.03 -13.48
N SER A 35 10.01 -3.75 -13.56
CA SER A 35 10.91 -2.62 -13.82
C SER A 35 11.29 -1.80 -12.58
N LEU A 36 10.64 -2.07 -11.46
CA LEU A 36 10.85 -1.38 -10.19
C LEU A 36 12.07 -1.95 -9.47
N GLN A 37 12.66 -1.14 -8.58
CA GLN A 37 13.65 -1.65 -7.64
C GLN A 37 13.06 -2.79 -6.79
N PRO A 38 13.88 -3.78 -6.40
CA PRO A 38 13.42 -4.90 -5.58
C PRO A 38 13.06 -4.44 -4.17
N LEU A 39 12.19 -5.19 -3.49
CA LEU A 39 11.99 -5.07 -2.05
C LEU A 39 13.29 -5.43 -1.30
N PRO A 40 13.50 -4.93 -0.07
CA PRO A 40 14.51 -5.50 0.81
C PRO A 40 14.23 -6.99 1.02
N ALA A 41 15.27 -7.80 1.08
CA ALA A 41 15.12 -9.22 1.44
C ALA A 41 14.70 -9.35 2.90
N ASP A 42 14.00 -10.41 3.27
CA ASP A 42 13.58 -10.62 4.65
C ASP A 42 14.78 -10.74 5.59
N GLY A 43 14.65 -10.14 6.77
CA GLY A 43 15.73 -10.05 7.74
C GLY A 43 16.93 -9.21 7.30
N ALA A 44 16.91 -8.60 6.10
CA ALA A 44 17.98 -7.69 5.67
C ALA A 44 17.89 -6.32 6.38
N CYS A 45 16.69 -5.96 6.83
CA CYS A 45 16.42 -4.79 7.64
C CYS A 45 16.09 -5.21 9.08
N ASP A 46 16.50 -4.38 10.05
CA ASP A 46 15.86 -4.41 11.36
C ASP A 46 14.37 -4.05 11.20
N GLU A 47 13.49 -4.93 11.66
CA GLU A 47 12.04 -4.79 11.46
C GLU A 47 11.51 -3.53 12.12
N GLY A 48 12.02 -3.18 13.31
CA GLY A 48 11.62 -1.97 14.04
C GLY A 48 12.06 -0.69 13.35
N GLU A 49 13.31 -0.65 12.86
CA GLU A 49 13.86 0.49 12.13
C GLU A 49 13.11 0.72 10.80
N LEU A 50 12.84 -0.36 10.06
CA LEU A 50 12.09 -0.30 8.81
C LEU A 50 10.64 0.13 9.04
N ALA A 51 9.95 -0.47 10.02
CA ALA A 51 8.57 -0.11 10.36
C ALA A 51 8.46 1.34 10.82
N GLY A 52 9.38 1.80 11.67
CA GLY A 52 9.43 3.19 12.12
C GLY A 52 9.66 4.17 10.98
N TYR A 53 10.59 3.86 10.06
CA TYR A 53 10.85 4.70 8.90
C TYR A 53 9.66 4.73 7.92
N ALA A 54 9.06 3.57 7.65
CA ALA A 54 7.87 3.45 6.80
C ALA A 54 6.69 4.23 7.40
N SER A 55 6.43 4.09 8.70
CA SER A 55 5.38 4.85 9.40
C SER A 55 5.59 6.35 9.28
N ALA A 56 6.81 6.82 9.52
CA ALA A 56 7.11 8.24 9.51
C ALA A 56 7.11 8.85 8.08
N ILE A 57 7.28 8.03 7.03
CA ILE A 57 6.98 8.45 5.65
C ILE A 57 5.48 8.41 5.37
N SER A 58 4.78 7.35 5.80
CA SER A 58 3.33 7.23 5.64
C SER A 58 2.60 8.43 6.24
N GLU A 59 3.03 8.98 7.38
CA GLU A 59 2.44 10.21 7.92
C GLU A 59 2.51 11.42 6.96
N LEU A 60 3.56 11.50 6.13
CA LEU A 60 3.70 12.55 5.12
C LEU A 60 2.84 12.26 3.89
N VAL A 61 2.84 11.01 3.45
CA VAL A 61 2.30 10.57 2.15
C VAL A 61 0.82 10.20 2.24
N VAL A 62 0.44 9.51 3.30
CA VAL A 62 -0.83 8.81 3.51
C VAL A 62 -1.39 9.19 4.89
N LYS A 63 -2.14 10.29 4.97
CA LYS A 63 -3.18 10.35 6.02
C LYS A 63 -4.20 9.24 5.72
N PRO A 64 -4.89 8.68 6.72
CA PRO A 64 -5.47 7.32 6.67
C PRO A 64 -6.74 7.27 5.80
N MET A 65 -6.58 7.33 4.48
CA MET A 65 -7.68 7.18 3.52
C MET A 65 -7.25 6.69 2.12
N SER A 66 -5.95 6.66 1.77
CA SER A 66 -5.59 6.28 0.40
C SER A 66 -5.52 4.76 0.25
N GLN A 67 -6.60 4.18 -0.32
CA GLN A 67 -6.59 2.85 -0.93
C GLN A 67 -5.58 2.71 -2.09
N ALA A 68 -4.92 3.80 -2.50
CA ALA A 68 -3.89 3.75 -3.53
C ALA A 68 -2.58 3.21 -2.95
N LEU A 69 -1.94 2.33 -3.70
CA LEU A 69 -0.58 1.91 -3.40
C LEU A 69 0.39 3.05 -3.72
N VAL A 70 1.22 3.40 -2.75
CA VAL A 70 2.37 4.29 -2.96
C VAL A 70 3.64 3.48 -2.84
N ARG A 71 4.49 3.57 -3.88
CA ARG A 71 5.80 2.93 -3.89
C ARG A 71 6.89 3.98 -3.87
N ILE A 72 7.93 3.70 -3.09
CA ILE A 72 9.05 4.61 -2.90
C ILE A 72 10.33 3.84 -3.18
N GLU A 73 11.14 4.34 -4.09
CA GLU A 73 12.45 3.75 -4.40
C GLU A 73 13.56 4.61 -3.84
N PHE A 74 14.64 3.95 -3.44
CA PHE A 74 15.77 4.57 -2.79
C PHE A 74 17.02 4.53 -3.68
N ASP A 75 17.89 5.52 -3.52
CA ASP A 75 19.22 5.49 -4.12
C ASP A 75 20.20 4.59 -3.33
N GLY A 76 21.47 4.57 -3.74
CA GLY A 76 22.51 3.79 -3.04
C GLY A 76 22.88 4.31 -1.66
N GLY A 77 22.45 5.53 -1.31
CA GLY A 77 22.60 6.14 0.00
C GLY A 77 21.34 6.07 0.86
N SER A 78 20.36 5.24 0.49
CA SER A 78 19.06 5.10 1.16
C SER A 78 18.23 6.39 1.19
N ARG A 79 18.48 7.35 0.28
CA ARG A 79 17.62 8.54 0.13
C ARG A 79 16.48 8.23 -0.81
N VAL A 80 15.34 8.88 -0.59
CA VAL A 80 14.20 8.78 -1.49
C VAL A 80 14.60 9.32 -2.86
N ARG A 81 14.62 8.43 -3.86
CA ARG A 81 14.95 8.76 -5.24
C ARG A 81 13.70 9.11 -6.03
N SER A 82 12.66 8.32 -5.86
CA SER A 82 11.41 8.41 -6.61
C SER A 82 10.25 7.93 -5.77
N LEU A 83 9.08 8.51 -6.03
CA LEU A 83 7.80 8.10 -5.47
C LEU A 83 6.79 8.01 -6.62
N CYS A 84 6.02 6.93 -6.64
CA CYS A 84 4.93 6.76 -7.60
C CYS A 84 3.66 6.27 -6.90
N VAL A 85 2.52 6.53 -7.53
CA VAL A 85 1.21 6.06 -7.09
C VAL A 85 0.70 5.05 -8.10
N ASP A 86 0.31 3.87 -7.66
CA ASP A 86 -0.30 2.88 -8.52
C ASP A 86 -1.65 3.37 -9.05
N GLN A 87 -2.07 2.90 -10.22
CA GLN A 87 -3.35 3.29 -10.82
C GLN A 87 -4.54 2.98 -9.88
N GLY A 88 -4.42 1.89 -9.11
CA GLY A 88 -5.47 1.47 -8.16
C GLY A 88 -6.83 1.28 -8.82
N VAL A 89 -7.88 1.22 -8.00
CA VAL A 89 -9.27 1.20 -8.48
C VAL A 89 -9.86 2.62 -8.52
N ARG A 90 -10.74 2.89 -9.50
CA ARG A 90 -11.48 4.17 -9.61
C ARG A 90 -10.54 5.39 -9.57
N ASN A 91 -10.91 6.43 -8.80
CA ASN A 91 -10.19 7.70 -8.70
C ASN A 91 -9.17 7.73 -7.56
N HIS A 92 -8.82 6.59 -6.95
CA HIS A 92 -7.92 6.57 -5.78
C HIS A 92 -6.53 7.11 -6.12
N ALA A 93 -5.97 6.77 -7.29
CA ALA A 93 -4.70 7.33 -7.74
C ALA A 93 -4.74 8.85 -7.88
N PHE A 94 -5.82 9.41 -8.41
CA PHE A 94 -5.96 10.85 -8.56
C PHE A 94 -5.95 11.56 -7.20
N HIS A 95 -6.72 11.07 -6.23
CA HIS A 95 -6.76 11.64 -4.89
C HIS A 95 -5.40 11.55 -4.18
N ALA A 96 -4.76 10.38 -4.21
CA ALA A 96 -3.44 10.21 -3.61
C ALA A 96 -2.39 11.12 -4.25
N ARG A 97 -2.34 11.20 -5.59
CA ARG A 97 -1.40 12.08 -6.31
C ARG A 97 -1.63 13.55 -5.98
N ARG A 98 -2.89 13.99 -5.89
CA ARG A 98 -3.25 15.35 -5.47
C ARG A 98 -2.81 15.67 -4.05
N ASP A 99 -2.94 14.72 -3.13
CA ASP A 99 -2.61 14.94 -1.72
C ASP A 99 -1.08 14.86 -1.46
N ILE A 100 -0.35 14.12 -2.30
CA ILE A 100 1.11 13.98 -2.25
C ILE A 100 1.83 15.12 -2.97
N ALA A 101 1.31 15.60 -4.11
CA ALA A 101 2.01 16.58 -4.96
C ALA A 101 2.52 17.83 -4.22
N PRO A 102 1.78 18.44 -3.27
CA PRO A 102 2.27 19.59 -2.50
C PRO A 102 3.42 19.26 -1.53
N LYS A 103 3.61 17.98 -1.19
CA LYS A 103 4.57 17.49 -0.20
C LYS A 103 5.77 16.78 -0.84
N LEU A 104 5.75 16.59 -2.16
CA LEU A 104 6.72 15.78 -2.88
C LEU A 104 8.16 16.22 -2.57
N ASP A 105 8.45 17.52 -2.64
CA ASP A 105 9.80 18.02 -2.37
C ASP A 105 10.27 17.72 -0.93
N ALA A 106 9.36 17.79 0.05
CA ALA A 106 9.67 17.46 1.44
C ALA A 106 9.91 15.96 1.64
N ILE A 107 9.20 15.11 0.89
CA ILE A 107 9.41 13.66 0.89
C ILE A 107 10.77 13.32 0.26
N LEU A 108 11.10 13.92 -0.88
CA LEU A 108 12.38 13.72 -1.58
C LEU A 108 13.57 14.25 -0.75
N ALA A 109 13.38 15.33 0.01
CA ALA A 109 14.41 15.92 0.86
C ALA A 109 14.60 15.20 2.21
N ARG A 110 13.81 14.16 2.49
CA ARG A 110 13.84 13.46 3.78
C ARG A 110 15.23 12.87 4.08
N ALA A 111 15.53 12.74 5.36
CA ALA A 111 16.72 12.03 5.82
C ALA A 111 16.79 10.61 5.23
N PRO A 112 18.01 10.12 4.92
CA PRO A 112 18.21 8.73 4.50
C PRO A 112 17.54 7.75 5.45
N GLY A 113 16.96 6.70 4.90
CA GLY A 113 16.44 5.58 5.66
C GLY A 113 17.52 4.58 6.08
N PRO A 114 17.10 3.42 6.61
CA PRO A 114 17.99 2.32 6.95
C PRO A 114 18.88 1.92 5.77
N ARG A 115 20.11 1.48 6.05
CA ARG A 115 21.08 1.07 5.00
C ARG A 115 20.58 -0.08 4.14
N CYS A 116 19.74 -0.95 4.70
CA CYS A 116 19.15 -2.06 3.98
C CYS A 116 18.24 -1.62 2.81
N LEU A 117 17.80 -0.35 2.79
CA LEU A 117 17.00 0.22 1.71
C LEU A 117 17.84 0.71 0.52
N ALA A 118 19.17 0.66 0.57
CA ALA A 118 19.99 1.08 -0.54
C ALA A 118 19.65 0.30 -1.83
N HIS A 119 19.26 1.03 -2.89
CA HIS A 119 18.76 0.45 -4.16
C HIS A 119 17.55 -0.49 -4.01
N LYS A 120 16.72 -0.27 -2.98
CA LYS A 120 15.47 -1.00 -2.75
C LYS A 120 14.25 -0.09 -2.88
N ARG A 121 13.07 -0.72 -2.86
CA ARG A 121 11.79 -0.02 -2.67
C ARG A 121 11.11 -0.38 -1.35
N ILE A 122 10.24 0.50 -0.89
CA ILE A 122 9.18 0.16 0.07
C ILE A 122 7.82 0.44 -0.56
N ASP A 123 6.84 -0.37 -0.17
CA ASP A 123 5.46 -0.26 -0.62
C ASP A 123 4.59 0.03 0.62
N LEU A 124 4.00 1.23 0.69
CA LEU A 124 3.29 1.71 1.90
C LEU A 124 1.92 1.05 2.13
N ASN A 125 1.52 0.11 1.27
CA ASN A 125 0.31 -0.68 1.40
C ASN A 125 0.59 -2.09 0.85
N ARG A 126 0.97 -3.04 1.74
CA ARG A 126 1.36 -4.41 1.35
C ARG A 126 0.22 -5.13 0.62
N TYR A 127 -1.03 -4.95 1.04
CA TYR A 127 -2.19 -5.54 0.38
C TYR A 127 -2.31 -5.06 -1.07
N GLN A 128 -2.28 -3.75 -1.30
CA GLN A 128 -2.40 -3.19 -2.64
C GLN A 128 -1.14 -3.47 -3.49
N ALA A 129 0.04 -3.54 -2.86
CA ALA A 129 1.27 -3.97 -3.51
C ALA A 129 1.13 -5.37 -4.09
N LYS A 130 0.69 -6.30 -3.26
CA LYS A 130 0.51 -7.68 -3.69
C LYS A 130 -0.65 -7.82 -4.69
N ARG A 131 -1.75 -7.07 -4.53
CA ARG A 131 -2.81 -7.01 -5.56
C ARG A 131 -2.28 -6.57 -6.92
N ALA A 132 -1.43 -5.54 -6.99
CA ALA A 132 -0.84 -5.11 -8.25
C ALA A 132 0.10 -6.17 -8.87
N GLU A 133 0.82 -6.93 -8.04
CA GLU A 133 1.60 -8.09 -8.50
C GLU A 133 0.71 -9.20 -9.06
N ILE A 134 -0.40 -9.50 -8.38
CA ILE A 134 -1.39 -10.48 -8.83
C ILE A 134 -1.99 -10.06 -10.17
N ASP A 135 -2.46 -8.81 -10.29
CA ASP A 135 -3.05 -8.30 -11.53
C ASP A 135 -2.04 -8.29 -12.70
N GLU A 136 -0.74 -8.19 -12.43
CA GLU A 136 0.31 -8.41 -13.42
C GLU A 136 0.49 -9.89 -13.75
N ALA A 137 0.58 -10.75 -12.74
CA ALA A 137 0.76 -12.19 -12.91
C ALA A 137 -0.41 -12.83 -13.69
N GLU A 138 -1.66 -12.45 -13.40
CA GLU A 138 -2.87 -12.91 -14.11
C GLU A 138 -2.88 -12.54 -15.60
N ARG A 139 -2.20 -11.44 -15.99
CA ARG A 139 -2.05 -11.08 -17.41
C ARG A 139 -1.12 -12.00 -18.17
N TRP A 140 -0.20 -12.67 -17.47
CA TRP A 140 0.82 -13.53 -18.07
C TRP A 140 0.58 -15.02 -17.82
N CYS A 141 -0.17 -15.35 -16.77
CA CYS A 141 -0.35 -16.71 -16.25
C CYS A 141 -1.85 -16.97 -15.99
N GLY A 142 -2.25 -18.24 -16.03
CA GLY A 142 -3.60 -18.65 -15.65
C GLY A 142 -3.81 -18.60 -14.13
N VAL A 143 -5.06 -18.79 -13.71
CA VAL A 143 -5.45 -18.93 -12.30
C VAL A 143 -6.15 -20.26 -12.07
N VAL A 144 -5.99 -20.81 -10.86
CA VAL A 144 -6.76 -21.94 -10.33
C VAL A 144 -7.89 -21.38 -9.48
N VAL A 145 -9.13 -21.75 -9.82
CA VAL A 145 -10.35 -21.28 -9.15
C VAL A 145 -11.02 -22.46 -8.45
N GLY A 146 -11.10 -22.40 -7.13
CA GLY A 146 -11.93 -23.24 -6.27
C GLY A 146 -13.35 -22.67 -6.13
N GLU A 147 -14.11 -23.14 -5.14
CA GLU A 147 -15.45 -22.60 -4.89
C GLU A 147 -15.42 -21.13 -4.43
N ARG A 148 -14.47 -20.79 -3.56
CA ARG A 148 -14.32 -19.43 -3.00
C ARG A 148 -12.89 -18.93 -3.02
N MET A 149 -11.93 -19.78 -3.35
CA MET A 149 -10.53 -19.43 -3.35
C MET A 149 -9.98 -19.38 -4.77
N THR A 150 -9.10 -18.43 -5.03
CA THR A 150 -8.36 -18.32 -6.29
C THR A 150 -6.87 -18.24 -6.00
N ALA A 151 -6.05 -18.91 -6.80
CA ALA A 151 -4.60 -18.80 -6.74
C ALA A 151 -3.97 -18.77 -8.14
N LEU A 152 -2.71 -18.33 -8.24
CA LEU A 152 -2.01 -18.37 -9.52
C LEU A 152 -1.71 -19.83 -9.92
N GLN A 153 -1.97 -20.16 -11.18
CA GLN A 153 -1.46 -21.39 -11.76
C GLN A 153 0.06 -21.30 -11.89
N SER A 154 0.77 -22.39 -11.58
CA SER A 154 2.23 -22.45 -11.72
C SER A 154 2.68 -21.97 -13.10
N CYS A 155 3.54 -20.95 -13.16
CA CYS A 155 4.08 -20.43 -14.39
C CYS A 155 5.56 -20.08 -14.26
N TRP A 156 6.30 -20.19 -15.35
CA TRP A 156 7.76 -20.01 -15.35
C TRP A 156 8.21 -18.56 -15.07
N LYS A 157 7.29 -17.60 -15.18
CA LYS A 157 7.56 -16.17 -15.03
C LYS A 157 7.29 -15.64 -13.62
N PHE A 158 6.40 -16.29 -12.87
CA PHE A 158 6.00 -15.86 -11.52
C PHE A 158 5.91 -17.06 -10.59
N SER A 159 6.44 -16.93 -9.37
CA SER A 159 6.22 -17.90 -8.31
C SER A 159 4.80 -17.74 -7.75
N SER A 160 4.08 -18.86 -7.63
CA SER A 160 2.74 -18.87 -7.03
C SER A 160 2.86 -18.90 -5.51
N ASP A 161 2.64 -17.76 -4.86
CA ASP A 161 2.83 -17.56 -3.42
C ASP A 161 1.60 -16.97 -2.72
N TRP A 162 0.44 -16.92 -3.38
CA TRP A 162 -0.75 -16.26 -2.86
C TRP A 162 -2.04 -17.06 -3.04
N ILE A 163 -3.02 -16.78 -2.18
CA ILE A 163 -4.40 -17.25 -2.26
C ILE A 163 -5.33 -16.06 -2.01
N LEU A 164 -6.22 -15.78 -2.96
CA LEU A 164 -7.37 -14.89 -2.76
C LEU A 164 -8.53 -15.72 -2.23
N TYR A 165 -9.18 -15.26 -1.18
CA TYR A 165 -10.36 -15.90 -0.61
C TYR A 165 -11.54 -14.94 -0.64
N ASP A 166 -12.51 -15.23 -1.51
CA ASP A 166 -13.70 -14.41 -1.71
C ASP A 166 -14.56 -14.37 -0.46
N ARG A 167 -14.98 -13.15 -0.13
CA ARG A 167 -15.88 -12.87 0.98
C ARG A 167 -17.26 -12.58 0.44
N VAL A 168 -18.25 -13.18 1.08
CA VAL A 168 -19.65 -12.86 0.80
C VAL A 168 -19.91 -11.41 1.22
N GLY A 169 -20.33 -10.58 0.28
CA GLY A 169 -20.77 -9.21 0.54
C GLY A 169 -19.68 -8.13 0.48
N THR A 170 -18.43 -8.45 0.09
CA THR A 170 -17.38 -7.45 -0.15
C THR A 170 -16.81 -7.57 -1.56
N THR A 171 -16.29 -6.46 -2.09
CA THR A 171 -15.60 -6.45 -3.40
C THR A 171 -14.12 -6.76 -3.29
N LEU A 172 -13.57 -6.77 -2.07
CA LEU A 172 -12.17 -7.12 -1.80
C LEU A 172 -12.09 -8.51 -1.14
N PRO A 173 -11.36 -9.47 -1.73
CA PRO A 173 -11.10 -10.76 -1.12
C PRO A 173 -10.10 -10.64 0.04
N TYR A 174 -10.04 -11.65 0.90
CA TYR A 174 -8.88 -11.83 1.77
C TYR A 174 -7.69 -12.30 0.94
N LEU A 175 -6.53 -11.69 1.17
CA LEU A 175 -5.31 -11.99 0.46
C LEU A 175 -4.34 -12.68 1.41
N TYR A 176 -4.12 -13.96 1.17
CA TYR A 176 -3.12 -14.74 1.87
C TYR A 176 -1.85 -14.79 1.04
N VAL A 177 -0.71 -14.55 1.66
CA VAL A 177 0.61 -14.70 1.04
C VAL A 177 1.43 -15.69 1.85
N LYS A 178 2.24 -16.50 1.16
CA LYS A 178 3.12 -17.46 1.81
C LYS A 178 4.16 -16.67 2.63
N LYS A 179 4.40 -17.08 3.87
CA LYS A 179 5.49 -16.50 4.66
C LYS A 179 6.83 -16.92 4.06
N ASP A 180 7.66 -15.95 3.72
CA ASP A 180 9.02 -16.21 3.26
C ASP A 180 9.86 -16.80 4.42
N GLY A 181 10.58 -17.89 4.13
CA GLY A 181 11.26 -18.72 5.15
C GLY A 181 10.50 -19.97 5.63
N ALA A 182 9.24 -20.18 5.19
CA ALA A 182 8.52 -21.44 5.38
C ALA A 182 9.01 -22.59 4.46
N ALA A 183 10.29 -22.56 4.09
CA ALA A 183 10.93 -23.43 3.09
C ALA A 183 10.95 -24.91 3.49
N GLU A 184 10.68 -25.26 4.75
CA GLU A 184 10.66 -26.67 5.19
C GLU A 184 9.25 -27.24 5.41
N ALA A 185 8.20 -26.41 5.49
CA ALA A 185 6.86 -26.89 5.85
C ALA A 185 5.90 -27.06 4.66
N SER A 186 6.17 -26.47 3.50
CA SER A 186 5.18 -26.46 2.41
C SER A 186 5.78 -26.12 1.06
N ASP A 187 6.35 -27.11 0.35
CA ASP A 187 6.47 -27.07 -1.13
C ASP A 187 5.10 -27.22 -1.82
N VAL A 188 4.02 -27.07 -1.06
CA VAL A 188 2.65 -27.25 -1.52
C VAL A 188 2.27 -26.02 -2.35
N GLN A 189 1.97 -26.25 -3.62
CA GLN A 189 1.49 -25.19 -4.51
C GLN A 189 0.20 -24.59 -3.94
N PRO A 190 -0.06 -23.29 -4.10
CA PRO A 190 -1.30 -22.67 -3.61
C PRO A 190 -2.58 -23.39 -4.04
N GLY A 191 -2.62 -23.94 -5.26
CA GLY A 191 -3.74 -24.75 -5.75
C GLY A 191 -3.99 -26.03 -4.94
N ASP A 192 -2.94 -26.70 -4.45
CA ASP A 192 -3.07 -27.88 -3.60
C ASP A 192 -3.60 -27.51 -2.21
N THR A 193 -3.17 -26.36 -1.68
CA THR A 193 -3.70 -25.81 -0.43
C THR A 193 -5.18 -25.48 -0.54
N ILE A 194 -5.61 -24.82 -1.62
CA ILE A 194 -7.03 -24.56 -1.92
C ILE A 194 -7.81 -25.88 -1.93
N GLY A 195 -7.38 -26.85 -2.75
CA GLY A 195 -8.08 -28.13 -2.88
C GLY A 195 -8.12 -28.94 -1.59
N ARG A 196 -7.12 -28.82 -0.71
CA ARG A 196 -7.15 -29.45 0.62
C ARG A 196 -8.11 -28.73 1.56
N CYS A 197 -8.02 -27.42 1.68
CA CYS A 197 -8.81 -26.65 2.64
C CYS A 197 -10.30 -26.64 2.28
N GLU A 198 -10.66 -26.50 1.01
CA GLU A 198 -12.07 -26.54 0.57
C GLU A 198 -12.69 -27.93 0.79
N ARG A 199 -11.95 -29.03 0.58
CA ARG A 199 -12.46 -30.39 0.77
C ARG A 199 -12.59 -30.83 2.23
N THR A 200 -11.68 -30.37 3.09
CA THR A 200 -11.55 -30.90 4.46
C THR A 200 -12.17 -30.01 5.52
N LYS A 201 -12.41 -28.72 5.21
CA LYS A 201 -12.95 -27.74 6.15
C LYS A 201 -14.23 -27.13 5.58
N TRP A 202 -15.25 -27.06 6.43
CA TRP A 202 -16.54 -26.47 6.11
C TRP A 202 -16.71 -25.13 6.81
N GLY A 203 -17.16 -24.14 6.06
CA GLY A 203 -17.36 -22.79 6.58
C GLY A 203 -16.11 -21.91 6.46
N PHE A 204 -16.36 -20.61 6.55
CA PHE A 204 -15.37 -19.59 6.24
C PHE A 204 -14.17 -19.58 7.20
N GLU A 205 -14.46 -19.60 8.50
CA GLU A 205 -13.45 -19.55 9.57
C GLU A 205 -12.54 -20.77 9.53
N ALA A 206 -13.10 -21.99 9.43
CA ALA A 206 -12.32 -23.22 9.38
C ALA A 206 -11.44 -23.33 8.12
N GLN A 207 -11.88 -22.76 7.01
CA GLN A 207 -11.08 -22.67 5.78
C GLN A 207 -9.96 -21.62 5.90
N SER A 208 -10.24 -20.48 6.52
CA SER A 208 -9.25 -19.44 6.86
C SER A 208 -8.14 -19.99 7.75
N GLU A 209 -8.49 -20.67 8.83
CA GLU A 209 -7.54 -21.33 9.75
C GLU A 209 -6.66 -22.35 9.00
N CYS A 210 -7.24 -23.15 8.10
CA CYS A 210 -6.48 -24.10 7.29
C CYS A 210 -5.42 -23.45 6.38
N ILE A 211 -5.70 -22.26 5.86
CA ILE A 211 -4.73 -21.51 5.05
C ILE A 211 -3.60 -20.97 5.93
N LEU A 212 -3.93 -20.42 7.11
CA LEU A 212 -2.95 -19.92 8.07
C LEU A 212 -2.02 -21.06 8.58
N ASP A 213 -2.60 -22.21 8.93
CA ASP A 213 -1.86 -23.42 9.34
C ASP A 213 -0.94 -23.94 8.22
N ALA A 214 -1.27 -23.66 6.96
CA ALA A 214 -0.45 -24.03 5.80
C ALA A 214 0.76 -23.10 5.59
N GLY A 215 1.00 -22.15 6.50
CA GLY A 215 2.15 -21.25 6.48
C GLY A 215 1.92 -19.95 5.71
N TYR A 216 0.66 -19.60 5.45
CA TYR A 216 0.31 -18.29 4.88
C TYR A 216 0.08 -17.26 5.98
N GLU A 217 0.32 -15.99 5.66
CA GLU A 217 -0.15 -14.85 6.43
C GLU A 217 -1.30 -14.15 5.70
N LEU A 218 -2.23 -13.59 6.47
CA LEU A 218 -3.29 -12.74 5.95
C LEU A 218 -2.77 -11.30 5.80
N LEU A 219 -2.79 -10.78 4.58
CA LEU A 219 -2.68 -9.34 4.33
C LEU A 219 -4.07 -8.72 4.45
N MET A 220 -4.25 -7.92 5.50
CA MET A 220 -5.50 -7.20 5.75
C MET A 220 -5.73 -6.16 4.65
N SER A 221 -6.95 -6.09 4.12
CA SER A 221 -7.31 -4.97 3.24
C SER A 221 -7.54 -3.70 4.09
N PRO A 222 -7.24 -2.50 3.55
CA PRO A 222 -7.50 -1.25 4.27
C PRO A 222 -8.96 -1.07 4.70
N GLU A 223 -9.91 -1.61 3.93
CA GLU A 223 -11.34 -1.60 4.29
C GLU A 223 -11.64 -2.48 5.51
N TYR A 224 -10.90 -3.58 5.67
CA TYR A 224 -11.06 -4.49 6.79
C TYR A 224 -10.36 -3.98 8.06
N GLU A 225 -9.20 -3.33 7.95
CA GLU A 225 -8.58 -2.61 9.07
C GLU A 225 -9.55 -1.58 9.64
N LEU A 226 -10.24 -0.79 8.82
CA LEU A 226 -11.24 0.19 9.27
C LEU A 226 -12.50 -0.40 9.95
N LEU A 227 -12.79 -1.68 9.72
CA LEU A 227 -13.90 -2.40 10.33
C LEU A 227 -13.50 -3.12 11.62
N THR A 228 -12.20 -3.37 11.80
CA THR A 228 -11.65 -4.14 12.93
C THR A 228 -10.87 -3.28 13.92
N GLU A 229 -10.41 -2.09 13.52
CA GLU A 229 -9.88 -1.09 14.43
C GLU A 229 -10.99 -0.59 15.38
N PRO A 230 -10.75 -0.55 16.70
CA PRO A 230 -11.65 0.10 17.61
C PRO A 230 -11.74 1.57 17.22
N ARG A 231 -12.91 1.98 16.71
CA ARG A 231 -13.18 3.39 16.40
C ARG A 231 -13.19 4.16 17.71
N CYS A 232 -12.06 4.74 18.09
CA CYS A 232 -12.06 5.88 19.01
C CYS A 232 -12.55 7.09 18.20
N THR A 233 -13.87 7.14 17.98
CA THR A 233 -14.54 8.37 17.58
C THR A 233 -14.25 9.40 18.66
N GLY A 234 -13.68 10.55 18.30
CA GLY A 234 -13.18 11.59 19.21
C GLY A 234 -14.20 12.26 20.13
N GLU A 235 -15.31 11.59 20.46
CA GLU A 235 -16.27 11.95 21.49
C GLU A 235 -16.70 10.65 22.23
N GLY A 236 -15.82 10.10 23.06
CA GLY A 236 -16.12 8.96 23.92
C GLY A 236 -14.89 8.10 24.21
N GLN A 237 -14.63 7.83 25.49
CA GLN A 237 -13.53 7.01 26.00
C GLN A 237 -13.35 5.72 25.18
N CYS A 238 -12.12 5.48 24.71
CA CYS A 238 -11.70 4.12 24.33
C CYS A 238 -11.84 3.24 25.59
N PRO A 239 -12.35 2.00 25.49
CA PRO A 239 -12.41 1.10 26.63
C PRO A 239 -10.98 0.87 27.13
N ASP A 240 -10.77 1.10 28.43
CA ASP A 240 -9.56 0.64 29.12
C ASP A 240 -9.51 -0.88 28.99
N ASP A 241 -8.59 -1.39 28.17
CA ASP A 241 -8.21 -2.78 28.22
C ASP A 241 -7.48 -3.00 29.55
N GLY A 242 -8.27 -3.37 30.56
CA GLY A 242 -7.82 -3.74 31.88
C GLY A 242 -6.72 -4.79 31.79
N SER A 243 -5.68 -4.54 32.60
CA SER A 243 -4.48 -5.37 32.80
C SER A 243 -4.74 -6.84 33.06
#